data_AF-A0A182J410-F1
#
_entry.id   AF-A0A182J410-F1
#
_cell.length_a   1.000
_cell.length_b   1.000
_cell.length_c   1.000
_cell.angle_alpha   90.00
_cell.angle_beta   90.00
_cell.angle_gamma   90.00
#
_symmetry.space_group_name_H-M   'P 1'
#
loop_
_entity.id
_entity.type
_entity.pdbx_description
1 polymer ?
#
loop_
_entity_poly.entity_id
_entity_poly.type
_entity_poly.pdbx_seq_one_letter_code
_entity_poly.pdbx_strand_id
1 'polypeptide(L)'
;MSFKKDLLLLLKPYYWVNILMSISYIVAKRAPFICNYLWTYLFGQEDQCELDGRETEILFFLIIVVMVRTRKTGSVTMINYLTSSFMYTKIANLGLWFYNDIRLGMIYFVFFILVALLLPEPTYSGPENVLYFRTENGLDEELEKDKRVNWLVTFYTVWNPACVNFAPIFSELSNEYSLPNLKFGKLDVGRFPKIGQKYHVSDSSFSRQLPTVVLFRQGKEVVRRPYADSKGKLIKFFFSNDNVKAAFDLNNLFKECKENPIKAVKSVAEKKKD
;
A
#
# COMPACT_ATOMS: atom_id res chain seq x y z
N MET A 1 -19.56 7.02 -4.10
CA MET A 1 -18.73 7.73 -3.09
C MET A 1 -17.22 7.66 -3.37
N SER A 2 -16.68 6.61 -4.00
CA SER A 2 -15.23 6.48 -4.29
C SER A 2 -14.67 7.59 -5.19
N PHE A 3 -15.27 7.84 -6.36
CA PHE A 3 -14.69 8.75 -7.37
C PHE A 3 -14.42 10.18 -6.88
N LYS A 4 -15.31 10.75 -6.05
CA LYS A 4 -15.10 12.08 -5.46
C LYS A 4 -13.94 12.10 -4.47
N LYS A 5 -13.81 11.05 -3.64
CA LYS A 5 -12.67 10.89 -2.72
C LYS A 5 -11.37 10.71 -3.51
N ASP A 6 -11.42 9.93 -4.58
CA ASP A 6 -10.26 9.69 -5.44
C ASP A 6 -9.80 10.98 -6.15
N LEU A 7 -10.75 11.78 -6.66
CA LEU A 7 -10.46 13.08 -7.28
C LEU A 7 -9.89 14.08 -6.26
N LEU A 8 -10.44 14.14 -5.05
CA LEU A 8 -9.90 14.96 -3.96
C LEU A 8 -8.49 14.52 -3.57
N LEU A 9 -8.21 13.22 -3.61
CA LEU A 9 -6.87 12.70 -3.34
C LEU A 9 -5.89 13.13 -4.44
N LEU A 10 -6.31 13.10 -5.71
CA LEU A 10 -5.51 13.58 -6.84
C LEU A 10 -5.20 15.08 -6.77
N LEU A 11 -6.03 15.89 -6.10
CA LEU A 11 -5.75 17.31 -5.87
C LEU A 11 -4.59 17.55 -4.89
N LYS A 12 -4.12 16.54 -4.15
CA LYS A 12 -2.98 16.69 -3.25
C LYS A 12 -1.71 17.03 -4.04
N PRO A 13 -0.84 17.92 -3.53
CA PRO A 13 0.39 18.35 -4.21
C PRO A 13 1.27 17.21 -4.70
N TYR A 14 1.31 16.11 -3.93
CA TYR A 14 2.01 14.88 -4.30
C TYR A 14 1.72 14.45 -5.75
N TYR A 15 0.45 14.29 -6.13
CA TYR A 15 0.11 13.74 -7.45
C TYR A 15 0.49 14.69 -8.58
N TRP A 16 0.20 15.99 -8.45
CA TRP A 16 0.53 16.97 -9.48
C TRP A 16 2.03 17.11 -9.70
N VAL A 17 2.82 17.22 -8.62
CA VAL A 17 4.29 17.29 -8.72
C VAL A 17 4.85 16.01 -9.36
N ASN A 18 4.33 14.84 -8.98
CA ASN A 18 4.73 13.57 -9.57
C ASN A 18 4.36 13.46 -11.06
N ILE A 19 3.18 13.93 -11.47
CA ILE A 19 2.77 14.00 -12.89
C ILE A 19 3.73 14.90 -13.66
N LEU A 20 3.98 16.12 -13.18
CA LEU A 20 4.89 17.07 -13.81
C LEU A 20 6.29 16.49 -13.97
N MET A 21 6.83 15.86 -12.92
CA MET A 21 8.12 15.15 -12.99
C MET A 21 8.12 14.00 -14.01
N SER A 22 6.99 13.31 -14.15
CA SER A 22 6.84 12.16 -15.04
C SER A 22 6.70 12.55 -16.51
N ILE A 23 6.17 13.73 -16.82
CA ILE A 23 6.07 14.23 -18.20
C ILE A 23 7.18 15.22 -18.56
N SER A 24 7.99 15.63 -17.58
CA SER A 24 9.00 16.69 -17.73
C SER A 24 9.88 16.54 -18.98
N TYR A 25 10.46 15.35 -19.21
CA TYR A 25 11.34 15.13 -20.36
C TYR A 25 10.61 15.29 -21.71
N ILE A 26 9.45 14.62 -21.84
CA ILE A 26 8.64 14.66 -23.06
C ILE A 26 8.17 16.08 -23.34
N VAL A 27 7.69 16.78 -22.31
CA VAL A 27 7.25 18.17 -22.44
C VAL A 27 8.41 19.07 -22.84
N ALA A 28 9.58 18.86 -22.26
CA ALA A 28 10.73 19.70 -22.53
C ALA A 28 11.25 19.54 -23.98
N LYS A 29 11.18 18.33 -24.56
CA LYS A 29 11.49 18.09 -25.99
C LYS A 29 10.36 18.53 -26.93
N ARG A 30 9.11 18.15 -26.64
CA ARG A 30 7.97 18.28 -27.57
C ARG A 30 7.24 19.62 -27.53
N ALA A 31 7.30 20.36 -26.43
CA ALA A 31 6.67 21.68 -26.37
C ALA A 31 7.62 22.72 -26.96
N PRO A 32 7.33 23.30 -28.15
CA PRO A 32 8.28 24.13 -28.89
C PRO A 32 8.74 25.35 -28.09
N PHE A 33 7.85 25.95 -27.30
CA PHE A 33 8.21 27.06 -26.42
C PHE A 33 9.21 26.65 -25.33
N ILE A 34 8.99 25.51 -24.68
CA ILE A 34 9.82 25.02 -23.58
C ILE A 34 11.17 24.53 -24.14
N CYS A 35 11.14 23.85 -25.29
CA CYS A 35 12.35 23.35 -25.92
C CYS A 35 13.28 24.48 -26.37
N ASN A 36 12.77 25.46 -27.12
CA ASN A 36 13.59 26.58 -27.58
C ASN A 36 14.15 27.39 -26.40
N TYR A 37 13.36 27.54 -25.32
CA TYR A 37 13.84 28.22 -24.13
C TYR A 37 14.95 27.46 -23.40
N LEU A 38 14.76 26.15 -23.16
CA LEU A 38 15.75 25.36 -22.44
C LEU A 38 17.00 25.13 -23.31
N TRP A 39 16.86 24.58 -24.51
CA TRP A 39 18.01 24.17 -25.32
C TRP A 39 18.68 25.35 -26.02
N THR A 40 17.93 26.23 -26.68
CA THR A 40 18.53 27.35 -27.43
C THR A 40 18.94 28.50 -26.51
N TYR A 41 18.07 28.92 -25.57
CA TYR A 41 18.35 30.08 -24.73
C TYR A 41 19.16 29.76 -23.46
N LEU A 42 18.86 28.65 -22.76
CA LEU A 42 19.54 28.32 -21.51
C LEU A 42 20.86 27.55 -21.72
N PHE A 43 20.91 26.63 -22.69
CA PHE A 43 22.06 25.73 -22.88
C PHE A 43 22.82 25.93 -24.20
N GLY A 44 22.36 26.80 -25.10
CA GLY A 44 23.02 27.10 -26.37
C GLY A 44 23.18 25.89 -27.31
N GLN A 45 22.28 24.91 -27.23
CA GLN A 45 22.24 23.73 -28.09
C GLN A 45 21.18 23.88 -29.17
N GLU A 46 21.57 23.74 -30.44
CA GLU A 46 20.67 23.73 -31.59
C GLU A 46 20.20 22.29 -31.91
N ASP A 47 18.99 22.17 -32.47
CA ASP A 47 18.40 20.91 -32.99
C ASP A 47 18.15 19.76 -32.00
N GLN A 48 17.94 20.05 -30.73
CA GLN A 48 17.67 19.04 -29.70
C GLN A 48 16.17 18.84 -29.39
N CYS A 49 15.24 19.40 -30.17
CA CYS A 49 13.80 19.33 -29.88
C CYS A 49 13.10 18.07 -30.40
N GLU A 50 13.79 17.27 -31.21
CA GLU A 50 13.26 15.98 -31.67
C GLU A 50 13.66 14.86 -30.72
N LEU A 51 12.82 13.81 -30.68
CA LEU A 51 13.14 12.60 -29.93
C LEU A 51 14.00 11.69 -30.79
N ASP A 52 15.17 11.32 -30.28
CA ASP A 52 16.07 10.35 -30.91
C ASP A 52 15.47 8.93 -30.87
N GLY A 53 15.97 8.04 -31.73
CA GLY A 53 15.54 6.64 -31.78
C GLY A 53 15.71 5.94 -30.42
N ARG A 54 16.86 6.15 -29.76
CA ARG A 54 17.13 5.59 -28.42
C ARG A 54 16.19 6.11 -27.34
N GLU A 55 15.82 7.39 -27.39
CA GLU A 55 14.86 7.97 -26.44
C GLU A 55 13.46 7.37 -26.65
N THR A 56 13.08 7.18 -27.91
CA THR A 56 11.81 6.56 -28.29
C THR A 56 11.74 5.10 -27.85
N GLU A 57 12.83 4.34 -27.99
CA GLU A 57 12.95 2.97 -27.47
C GLU A 57 12.79 2.90 -25.94
N ILE A 58 13.44 3.81 -25.20
CA ILE A 58 13.32 3.88 -23.73
C ILE A 58 11.87 4.18 -23.32
N LEU A 59 11.21 5.14 -23.99
CA LEU A 59 9.81 5.48 -23.72
C LEU A 59 8.86 4.33 -24.06
N PHE A 60 9.11 3.61 -25.16
CA PHE A 60 8.32 2.44 -25.52
C PHE A 60 8.49 1.30 -24.51
N PHE A 61 9.72 1.04 -24.08
CA PHE A 61 10.01 0.06 -23.03
C PHE A 61 9.33 0.43 -21.70
N LEU A 62 9.33 1.72 -21.33
CA LEU A 62 8.61 2.21 -20.16
C LEU A 62 7.12 1.89 -20.22
N ILE A 63 6.46 2.12 -21.36
CA ILE A 63 5.04 1.80 -21.56
C ILE A 63 4.78 0.31 -21.33
N ILE A 64 5.63 -0.56 -21.88
CA ILE A 64 5.54 -2.02 -21.68
C ILE A 64 5.70 -2.38 -20.20
N VAL A 65 6.72 -1.83 -19.52
CA VAL A 65 6.98 -2.11 -18.10
C VAL A 65 5.79 -1.69 -17.24
N VAL A 66 5.26 -0.48 -17.45
CA VAL A 66 4.09 0.03 -16.73
C VAL A 66 2.88 -0.88 -16.98
N MET A 67 2.63 -1.27 -18.24
CA MET A 67 1.53 -2.17 -18.59
C MET A 67 1.66 -3.56 -17.93
N VAL A 68 2.84 -4.18 -17.98
CA VAL A 68 3.09 -5.51 -17.38
C VAL A 68 2.96 -5.46 -15.87
N ARG A 69 3.51 -4.43 -15.22
CA ARG A 69 3.44 -4.25 -13.76
C ARG A 69 2.01 -4.00 -13.31
N THR A 70 1.28 -3.15 -14.02
CA THR A 70 -0.15 -2.88 -13.85
C THR A 70 -0.95 -4.19 -13.85
N ARG A 71 -0.76 -5.05 -14.86
CA ARG A 71 -1.46 -6.34 -14.94
C ARG A 71 -1.13 -7.29 -13.78
N LYS A 72 0.10 -7.29 -13.26
CA LYS A 72 0.52 -8.21 -12.18
C LYS A 72 -0.06 -7.81 -10.83
N THR A 73 -0.11 -6.51 -10.52
CA THR A 73 -0.60 -5.98 -9.25
C THR A 73 -2.10 -6.30 -9.05
N GLY A 74 -2.92 -6.20 -10.09
CA GLY A 74 -4.35 -6.52 -10.06
C GLY A 74 -5.17 -5.78 -8.99
N SER A 75 -4.62 -4.67 -8.48
CA SER A 75 -5.34 -3.68 -7.69
C SER A 75 -6.24 -2.90 -8.64
N VAL A 76 -7.55 -2.82 -8.41
CA VAL A 76 -8.49 -2.13 -9.31
C VAL A 76 -8.57 -0.61 -9.11
N THR A 77 -7.83 -0.06 -8.14
CA THR A 77 -7.87 1.37 -7.83
C THR A 77 -6.95 2.18 -8.74
N MET A 78 -7.50 3.21 -9.39
CA MET A 78 -6.78 4.12 -10.30
C MET A 78 -5.57 4.78 -9.63
N ILE A 79 -5.67 5.10 -8.34
CA ILE A 79 -4.61 5.74 -7.56
C ILE A 79 -3.37 4.84 -7.45
N ASN A 80 -3.54 3.56 -7.10
CA ASN A 80 -2.41 2.64 -6.95
C ASN A 80 -1.69 2.41 -8.29
N TYR A 81 -2.44 2.41 -9.40
CA TYR A 81 -1.87 2.37 -10.75
C TYR A 81 -1.03 3.60 -11.05
N LEU A 82 -1.59 4.78 -10.75
CA LEU A 82 -0.94 6.05 -10.99
C LEU A 82 0.36 6.17 -10.16
N THR A 83 0.30 5.92 -8.86
CA THR A 83 1.48 6.01 -7.99
C THR A 83 2.57 5.02 -8.37
N SER A 84 2.21 3.76 -8.67
CA SER A 84 3.17 2.76 -9.14
C SER A 84 3.86 3.22 -10.44
N SER A 85 3.12 3.87 -11.34
CA SER A 85 3.63 4.35 -12.62
C SER A 85 4.63 5.50 -12.45
N PHE A 86 4.40 6.41 -11.50
CA PHE A 86 5.31 7.53 -11.25
C PHE A 86 6.74 7.09 -10.95
N MET A 87 6.94 6.05 -10.15
CA MET A 87 8.28 5.57 -9.82
C MET A 87 9.03 5.08 -11.07
N TYR A 88 8.39 4.28 -11.92
CA TYR A 88 9.02 3.80 -13.16
C TYR A 88 9.31 4.95 -14.13
N THR A 89 8.35 5.88 -14.29
CA THR A 89 8.52 7.01 -15.20
C THR A 89 9.59 7.98 -14.73
N LYS A 90 9.72 8.24 -13.42
CA LYS A 90 10.80 9.08 -12.88
C LYS A 90 12.17 8.47 -13.10
N ILE A 91 12.32 7.16 -12.93
CA ILE A 91 13.59 6.46 -13.19
C ILE A 91 13.94 6.52 -14.67
N ALA A 92 12.96 6.29 -15.55
CA ALA A 92 13.16 6.41 -16.99
C ALA A 92 13.53 7.85 -17.39
N ASN A 93 12.81 8.86 -16.88
CA ASN A 93 13.12 10.27 -17.12
C ASN A 93 14.50 10.66 -16.59
N LEU A 94 14.90 10.16 -15.44
CA LEU A 94 16.24 10.37 -14.92
C LEU A 94 17.30 9.85 -15.91
N GLY A 95 17.09 8.64 -16.45
CA GLY A 95 17.95 8.07 -17.50
C GLY A 95 17.97 8.90 -18.77
N LEU A 96 16.80 9.38 -19.22
CA LEU A 96 16.68 10.26 -20.40
C LEU A 96 17.41 11.60 -20.20
N TRP A 97 17.25 12.23 -19.03
CA TRP A 97 17.96 13.46 -18.71
C TRP A 97 19.47 13.26 -18.67
N PHE A 98 19.97 12.17 -18.06
CA PHE A 98 21.40 11.84 -18.07
C PHE A 98 21.93 11.53 -19.48
N TYR A 99 21.11 10.89 -20.32
CA TYR A 99 21.47 10.60 -21.70
C TYR A 99 21.63 11.88 -22.53
N ASN A 100 20.73 12.85 -22.34
CA ASN A 100 20.81 14.14 -23.04
C ASN A 100 21.92 15.04 -22.49
N ASP A 101 21.96 15.28 -21.17
CA ASP A 101 22.99 16.09 -20.53
C ASP A 101 23.17 15.70 -19.05
N ILE A 102 24.41 15.39 -18.66
CA ILE A 102 24.74 14.99 -17.29
C ILE A 102 24.33 16.04 -16.25
N ARG A 103 24.45 17.34 -16.56
CA ARG A 103 24.11 18.44 -15.65
C ARG A 103 22.61 18.47 -15.39
N LEU A 104 21.79 18.33 -16.43
CA LEU A 104 20.33 18.27 -16.32
C LEU A 104 19.88 17.00 -15.59
N GLY A 105 20.53 15.87 -15.85
CA GLY A 105 20.33 14.63 -15.10
C GLY A 105 20.59 14.82 -13.60
N MET A 106 21.67 15.50 -13.22
CA MET A 106 21.98 15.80 -11.81
C MET A 106 20.96 16.72 -11.17
N ILE A 107 20.51 17.78 -11.86
CA ILE A 107 19.47 18.69 -11.35
C ILE A 107 18.16 17.90 -11.12
N TYR A 108 17.75 17.09 -12.10
CA TYR A 108 16.56 16.25 -11.98
C TYR A 108 16.69 15.24 -10.83
N PHE A 109 17.87 14.63 -10.65
CA PHE A 109 18.15 13.71 -9.55
C PHE A 109 17.98 14.37 -8.18
N VAL A 110 18.60 15.55 -7.98
CA VAL A 110 18.46 16.30 -6.72
C VAL A 110 17.01 16.68 -6.47
N PHE A 111 16.30 17.15 -7.50
CA PHE A 111 14.88 17.47 -7.39
C PHE A 111 14.04 16.23 -7.07
N PHE A 112 14.36 15.08 -7.67
CA PHE A 112 13.69 13.81 -7.38
C PHE A 112 13.83 13.39 -5.92
N ILE A 113 15.05 13.45 -5.37
CA ILE A 113 15.30 13.15 -3.96
C ILE A 113 14.58 14.15 -3.04
N LEU A 114 14.66 15.45 -3.37
CA LEU A 114 14.01 16.50 -2.59
C LEU A 114 12.48 16.32 -2.55
N VAL A 115 11.85 16.01 -3.69
CA VAL A 115 10.41 15.70 -3.74
C VAL A 115 10.10 14.44 -2.94
N ALA A 116 10.93 13.39 -3.00
CA ALA A 116 10.72 12.18 -2.22
C ALA A 116 10.76 12.41 -0.70
N LEU A 117 11.58 13.37 -0.24
CA LEU A 117 11.68 13.74 1.17
C LEU A 117 10.58 14.71 1.63
N LEU A 118 10.24 15.70 0.80
CA LEU A 118 9.29 16.76 1.16
C LEU A 118 7.83 16.39 0.91
N LEU A 119 7.56 15.52 -0.07
CA LEU A 119 6.22 15.13 -0.49
C LEU A 119 6.11 13.60 -0.49
N PRO A 120 5.98 12.97 0.70
CA PRO A 120 5.73 11.54 0.78
C PRO A 120 4.35 11.20 0.20
N GLU A 121 4.18 9.93 -0.19
CA GLU A 121 2.89 9.44 -0.67
C GLU A 121 1.82 9.61 0.42
N PRO A 122 0.66 10.22 0.11
CA PRO A 122 -0.39 10.41 1.09
C PRO A 122 -1.04 9.07 1.47
N THR A 123 -0.71 8.57 2.65
CA THR A 123 -1.36 7.38 3.24
C THR A 123 -2.65 7.76 3.97
N TYR A 124 -3.44 6.75 4.36
CA TYR A 124 -4.59 6.96 5.24
C TYR A 124 -4.14 7.65 6.53
N SER A 125 -4.80 8.77 6.88
CA SER A 125 -4.51 9.56 8.07
C SER A 125 -5.72 9.68 9.02
N GLY A 126 -6.74 8.86 8.80
CA GLY A 126 -7.93 8.83 9.67
C GLY A 126 -7.67 8.09 10.99
N PRO A 127 -8.63 8.15 11.93
CA PRO A 127 -8.57 7.33 13.13
C PRO A 127 -8.55 5.84 12.74
N GLU A 128 -7.71 5.05 13.40
CA GLU A 128 -7.70 3.59 13.24
C GLU A 128 -7.87 2.91 14.60
N ASN A 129 -8.62 1.82 14.63
CA ASN A 129 -8.86 1.03 15.84
C ASN A 129 -8.14 -0.32 15.70
N VAL A 130 -6.83 -0.26 15.49
CA VAL A 130 -5.98 -1.44 15.28
C VAL A 130 -5.05 -1.64 16.48
N LEU A 131 -5.09 -2.82 17.08
CA LEU A 131 -4.09 -3.24 18.06
C LEU A 131 -2.84 -3.77 17.36
N TYR A 132 -1.70 -3.17 17.64
CA TYR A 132 -0.41 -3.66 17.16
C TYR A 132 0.19 -4.61 18.19
N PHE A 133 0.32 -5.89 17.83
CA PHE A 133 0.96 -6.88 18.68
C PHE A 133 2.48 -6.67 18.67
N ARG A 134 3.05 -6.32 19.82
CA ARG A 134 4.48 -6.00 19.99
C ARG A 134 5.29 -7.12 20.65
N THR A 135 4.64 -8.22 21.00
CA THR A 135 5.22 -9.38 21.69
C THR A 135 4.92 -10.67 20.93
N GLU A 136 5.76 -11.69 21.09
CA GLU A 136 5.60 -12.97 20.37
C GLU A 136 4.29 -13.70 20.71
N ASN A 137 3.83 -13.60 21.97
CA ASN A 137 2.62 -14.27 22.46
C ASN A 137 1.41 -13.32 22.59
N GLY A 138 1.56 -12.03 22.23
CA GLY A 138 0.53 -11.04 22.51
C GLY A 138 -0.82 -11.32 21.85
N LEU A 139 -0.81 -12.00 20.69
CA LEU A 139 -2.03 -12.45 20.05
C LEU A 139 -2.69 -13.60 20.82
N ASP A 140 -1.92 -14.61 21.20
CA ASP A 140 -2.44 -15.77 21.94
C ASP A 140 -3.00 -15.37 23.30
N GLU A 141 -2.29 -14.49 24.02
CA GLU A 141 -2.75 -13.94 25.30
C GLU A 141 -4.11 -13.25 25.16
N GLU A 142 -4.31 -12.43 24.13
CA GLU A 142 -5.60 -11.75 23.90
C GLU A 142 -6.70 -12.70 23.40
N LEU A 143 -6.34 -13.75 22.64
CA LEU A 143 -7.29 -14.79 22.20
C LEU A 143 -7.75 -15.69 23.37
N GLU A 144 -6.88 -15.98 24.33
CA GLU A 144 -7.20 -16.77 25.52
C GLU A 144 -7.95 -15.98 26.58
N LYS A 145 -7.63 -14.68 26.72
CA LYS A 145 -8.20 -13.78 27.71
C LYS A 145 -9.70 -13.56 27.56
N ASP A 146 -10.20 -13.32 26.35
CA ASP A 146 -11.64 -13.22 26.10
C ASP A 146 -12.05 -13.87 24.78
N LYS A 147 -12.43 -15.14 24.88
CA LYS A 147 -12.92 -15.95 23.74
C LYS A 147 -14.20 -15.40 23.11
N ARG A 148 -14.92 -14.49 23.76
CA ARG A 148 -16.14 -13.89 23.19
C ARG A 148 -15.81 -12.80 22.17
N VAL A 149 -14.58 -12.27 22.18
CA VAL A 149 -14.13 -11.25 21.25
C VAL A 149 -13.68 -11.91 19.96
N ASN A 150 -14.26 -11.46 18.84
CA ASN A 150 -13.81 -11.83 17.51
C ASN A 150 -12.63 -10.94 17.11
N TRP A 151 -11.59 -11.53 16.52
CA TRP A 151 -10.38 -10.81 16.11
C TRP A 151 -10.14 -10.98 14.62
N LEU A 152 -10.07 -9.87 13.88
CA LEU A 152 -9.53 -9.88 12.53
C LEU A 152 -8.07 -9.43 12.58
N VAL A 153 -7.15 -10.34 12.29
CA VAL A 153 -5.71 -10.10 12.44
C VAL A 153 -5.00 -10.16 11.10
N THR A 154 -4.20 -9.15 10.80
CA THR A 154 -3.34 -9.11 9.61
C THR A 154 -1.89 -9.41 10.00
N PHE A 155 -1.35 -10.48 9.43
CA PHE A 155 0.07 -10.80 9.42
C PHE A 155 0.72 -10.09 8.22
N TYR A 156 1.69 -9.22 8.50
CA TYR A 156 2.31 -8.36 7.50
C TYR A 156 3.82 -8.22 7.71
N THR A 157 4.49 -7.60 6.74
CA THR A 157 5.84 -7.06 6.90
C THR A 157 5.88 -5.64 6.36
N VAL A 158 6.81 -4.83 6.86
CA VAL A 158 6.95 -3.41 6.47
C VAL A 158 7.50 -3.22 5.05
N TRP A 159 8.26 -4.19 4.53
CA TRP A 159 8.96 -4.09 3.25
C TRP A 159 8.18 -4.70 2.08
N ASN A 160 7.10 -5.47 2.34
CA ASN A 160 6.32 -6.11 1.30
C ASN A 160 5.32 -5.11 0.66
N PRO A 161 5.39 -4.85 -0.66
CA PRO A 161 4.52 -3.86 -1.31
C PRO A 161 3.01 -4.16 -1.20
N ALA A 162 2.61 -5.44 -1.20
CA ALA A 162 1.21 -5.80 -1.05
C ALA A 162 0.69 -5.48 0.36
N CYS A 163 1.55 -5.59 1.39
CA CYS A 163 1.23 -5.20 2.75
C CYS A 163 1.08 -3.67 2.89
N VAL A 164 2.02 -2.90 2.31
CA VAL A 164 1.98 -1.44 2.32
C VAL A 164 0.69 -0.92 1.67
N ASN A 165 0.31 -1.49 0.52
CA ASN A 165 -0.93 -1.12 -0.18
C ASN A 165 -2.20 -1.52 0.57
N PHE A 166 -2.15 -2.61 1.36
CA PHE A 166 -3.30 -3.08 2.13
C PHE A 166 -3.48 -2.35 3.47
N ALA A 167 -2.40 -1.86 4.07
CA ALA A 167 -2.42 -1.16 5.35
C ALA A 167 -3.51 -0.08 5.47
N PRO A 168 -3.67 0.88 4.53
CA PRO A 168 -4.71 1.91 4.62
C PRO A 168 -6.14 1.34 4.54
N ILE A 169 -6.34 0.28 3.75
CA ILE A 169 -7.64 -0.39 3.61
C ILE A 169 -8.02 -1.05 4.95
N PHE A 170 -7.07 -1.75 5.57
CA PHE A 170 -7.30 -2.38 6.86
C PHE A 170 -7.56 -1.35 7.97
N SER A 171 -6.88 -0.21 7.94
CA SER A 171 -7.11 0.90 8.88
C SER A 171 -8.52 1.49 8.71
N GLU A 172 -8.98 1.73 7.47
CA GLU A 172 -10.36 2.20 7.21
C GLU A 172 -11.41 1.18 7.70
N LEU A 173 -11.20 -0.11 7.43
CA LEU A 173 -12.07 -1.19 7.90
C LEU A 173 -12.11 -1.26 9.43
N SER A 174 -10.97 -1.10 10.10
CA SER A 174 -10.93 -1.09 11.57
C SER A 174 -11.77 0.06 12.14
N ASN A 175 -11.75 1.22 11.50
CA ASN A 175 -12.51 2.36 11.96
C ASN A 175 -14.02 2.17 11.76
N GLU A 176 -14.41 1.54 10.65
CA GLU A 176 -15.82 1.30 10.31
C GLU A 176 -16.46 0.18 11.15
N TYR A 177 -15.72 -0.90 11.44
CA TYR A 177 -16.27 -2.13 12.02
C TYR A 177 -15.83 -2.43 13.46
N SER A 178 -14.88 -1.69 14.03
CA SER A 178 -14.40 -1.98 15.39
C SER A 178 -15.51 -1.82 16.43
N LEU A 179 -15.66 -2.84 17.27
CA LEU A 179 -16.55 -2.90 18.42
C LEU A 179 -15.81 -3.53 19.62
N PRO A 180 -16.32 -3.41 20.86
CA PRO A 180 -15.71 -4.08 22.01
C PRO A 180 -15.52 -5.61 21.84
N ASN A 181 -16.39 -6.23 21.03
CA ASN A 181 -16.44 -7.66 20.72
C ASN A 181 -15.99 -8.01 19.28
N LEU A 182 -15.57 -7.04 18.49
CA LEU A 182 -14.96 -7.23 17.17
C LEU A 182 -13.76 -6.30 17.04
N LYS A 183 -12.57 -6.84 17.21
CA LYS A 183 -11.32 -6.07 17.24
C LYS A 183 -10.44 -6.38 16.03
N PHE A 184 -9.60 -5.41 15.67
CA PHE A 184 -8.68 -5.49 14.56
C PHE A 184 -7.24 -5.51 15.08
N GLY A 185 -6.42 -6.40 14.54
CA GLY A 185 -5.04 -6.60 14.96
C GLY A 185 -4.05 -6.59 13.80
N LYS A 186 -2.84 -6.10 14.05
CA LYS A 186 -1.71 -6.18 13.12
C LYS A 186 -0.53 -6.85 13.81
N LEU A 187 0.10 -7.79 13.11
CA LEU A 187 1.25 -8.54 13.59
C LEU A 187 2.36 -8.57 12.54
N ASP A 188 3.53 -8.07 12.91
CA ASP A 188 4.70 -8.01 12.02
C ASP A 188 5.49 -9.33 12.10
N VAL A 189 5.33 -10.18 11.09
CA VAL A 189 6.04 -11.47 11.04
C VAL A 189 7.50 -11.33 10.65
N GLY A 190 7.90 -10.20 10.04
CA GLY A 190 9.28 -9.91 9.71
C GLY A 190 10.08 -9.51 10.95
N ARG A 191 9.42 -8.88 11.94
CA ARG A 191 10.00 -8.62 13.25
C ARG A 191 9.95 -9.83 14.18
N PHE A 192 8.90 -10.66 14.07
CA PHE A 192 8.68 -11.83 14.91
C PHE A 192 8.54 -13.12 14.08
N PRO A 193 9.65 -13.68 13.57
CA PRO A 193 9.61 -14.81 12.63
C PRO A 193 9.04 -16.10 13.24
N LYS A 194 9.17 -16.30 14.55
CA LYS A 194 8.58 -17.44 15.26
C LYS A 194 7.06 -17.46 15.16
N ILE A 195 6.42 -16.29 15.14
CA ILE A 195 4.97 -16.19 14.97
C ILE A 195 4.58 -16.61 13.56
N GLY A 196 5.36 -16.18 12.55
CA GLY A 196 5.21 -16.65 11.18
C GLY A 196 5.26 -18.18 11.08
N GLN A 197 6.21 -18.82 11.76
CA GLN A 197 6.28 -20.28 11.83
C GLN A 197 5.04 -20.89 12.50
N LYS A 198 4.62 -20.33 13.64
CA LYS A 198 3.46 -20.81 14.42
C LYS A 198 2.15 -20.78 13.62
N TYR A 199 1.89 -19.70 12.88
CA TYR A 199 0.67 -19.54 12.07
C TYR A 199 0.86 -19.95 10.60
N HIS A 200 1.99 -20.60 10.28
CA HIS A 200 2.34 -21.05 8.92
C HIS A 200 2.25 -19.92 7.88
N VAL A 201 2.76 -18.74 8.23
CA VAL A 201 2.90 -17.56 7.36
C VAL A 201 4.39 -17.32 7.09
N SER A 202 4.80 -17.55 5.83
CA SER A 202 6.15 -17.27 5.37
C SER A 202 6.31 -15.81 4.96
N ASP A 203 7.36 -15.19 5.48
CA ASP A 203 7.83 -13.86 5.16
C ASP A 203 8.86 -13.83 4.02
N SER A 204 9.08 -14.95 3.31
CA SER A 204 10.00 -14.96 2.18
C SER A 204 9.53 -14.02 1.05
N SER A 205 10.46 -13.29 0.43
CA SER A 205 10.17 -12.42 -0.73
C SER A 205 9.59 -13.16 -1.95
N PHE A 206 9.79 -14.47 -2.05
CA PHE A 206 9.22 -15.32 -3.09
C PHE A 206 7.85 -15.89 -2.72
N SER A 207 7.47 -15.80 -1.43
CA SER A 207 6.15 -16.22 -0.95
C SER A 207 5.07 -15.24 -1.43
N ARG A 208 3.89 -15.79 -1.72
CA ARG A 208 2.68 -15.00 -2.02
C ARG A 208 1.69 -14.99 -0.86
N GLN A 209 2.14 -15.40 0.33
CA GLN A 209 1.30 -15.48 1.52
C GLN A 209 1.07 -14.11 2.16
N LEU A 210 1.96 -13.14 1.97
CA LEU A 210 1.81 -11.81 2.56
C LEU A 210 1.01 -10.84 1.65
N PRO A 211 0.11 -10.02 2.22
CA PRO A 211 -0.39 -10.10 3.61
C PRO A 211 -1.28 -11.34 3.80
N THR A 212 -1.29 -11.90 5.02
CA THR A 212 -2.28 -12.91 5.43
C THR A 212 -3.23 -12.29 6.44
N VAL A 213 -4.54 -12.39 6.20
CA VAL A 213 -5.57 -11.95 7.13
C VAL A 213 -6.31 -13.17 7.65
N VAL A 214 -6.48 -13.26 8.96
CA VAL A 214 -7.13 -14.37 9.65
C VAL A 214 -8.22 -13.83 10.57
N LEU A 215 -9.41 -14.43 10.49
CA LEU A 215 -10.49 -14.20 11.43
C LEU A 215 -10.47 -15.28 12.51
N PHE A 216 -10.33 -14.84 13.76
CA PHE A 216 -10.43 -15.67 14.94
C PHE A 216 -11.79 -15.48 15.62
N ARG A 217 -12.49 -16.57 15.90
CA ARG A 217 -13.70 -16.61 16.74
C ARG A 217 -13.50 -17.64 17.83
N GLN A 218 -13.89 -17.34 19.07
CA GLN A 218 -13.73 -18.28 20.19
C GLN A 218 -12.28 -18.79 20.39
N GLY A 219 -11.30 -17.94 20.07
CA GLY A 219 -9.88 -18.27 20.13
C GLY A 219 -9.38 -19.22 19.03
N LYS A 220 -10.20 -19.53 18.01
CA LYS A 220 -9.83 -20.42 16.89
C LYS A 220 -9.90 -19.70 15.55
N GLU A 221 -9.02 -20.10 14.64
CA GLU A 221 -9.03 -19.65 13.25
C GLU A 221 -10.27 -20.19 12.52
N VAL A 222 -11.06 -19.30 11.91
CA VAL A 222 -12.29 -19.66 11.17
C VAL A 222 -12.10 -19.46 9.67
N VAL A 223 -11.53 -18.33 9.27
CA VAL A 223 -11.31 -17.98 7.87
C VAL A 223 -9.93 -17.35 7.73
N ARG A 224 -9.22 -17.71 6.65
CA ARG A 224 -7.94 -17.08 6.28
C ARG A 224 -7.90 -16.71 4.81
N ARG A 225 -7.23 -15.60 4.50
CA ARG A 225 -6.91 -15.17 3.14
C ARG A 225 -5.48 -14.66 3.06
N PRO A 226 -4.70 -15.05 2.03
CA PRO A 226 -5.00 -16.10 1.06
C PRO A 226 -5.02 -17.49 1.72
N TYR A 227 -5.77 -18.43 1.15
CA TYR A 227 -5.86 -19.81 1.62
C TYR A 227 -5.12 -20.76 0.67
N ALA A 228 -4.66 -21.89 1.19
CA ALA A 228 -4.10 -22.96 0.39
C ALA A 228 -5.19 -23.96 0.01
N ASP A 229 -5.22 -24.34 -1.26
CA ASP A 229 -6.07 -25.43 -1.76
C ASP A 229 -5.59 -26.79 -1.22
N SER A 230 -6.37 -27.87 -1.40
CA SER A 230 -6.03 -29.24 -0.96
C SER A 230 -4.69 -29.75 -1.50
N LYS A 231 -4.20 -29.15 -2.59
CA LYS A 231 -2.88 -29.45 -3.20
C LYS A 231 -1.73 -28.58 -2.64
N GLY A 232 -1.98 -27.80 -1.58
CA GLY A 232 -1.01 -26.86 -1.01
C GLY A 232 -0.77 -25.60 -1.87
N LYS A 233 -1.49 -25.44 -2.99
CA LYS A 233 -1.35 -24.28 -3.87
C LYS A 233 -2.09 -23.09 -3.26
N LEU A 234 -1.37 -21.99 -3.06
CA LEU A 234 -1.97 -20.75 -2.56
C LEU A 234 -2.87 -20.10 -3.62
N ILE A 235 -4.12 -19.84 -3.25
CA ILE A 235 -5.08 -19.15 -4.11
C ILE A 235 -4.90 -17.64 -3.96
N LYS A 236 -4.64 -16.96 -5.08
CA LYS A 236 -4.42 -15.51 -5.11
C LYS A 236 -5.68 -14.80 -4.61
N PHE A 237 -5.50 -13.90 -3.65
CA PHE A 237 -6.56 -13.05 -3.11
C PHE A 237 -6.20 -11.57 -3.35
N PHE A 238 -7.17 -10.80 -3.81
CA PHE A 238 -7.01 -9.36 -4.02
C PHE A 238 -7.58 -8.62 -2.82
N PHE A 239 -6.69 -7.97 -2.05
CA PHE A 239 -7.05 -7.22 -0.85
C PHE A 239 -7.62 -5.84 -1.20
N SER A 240 -8.87 -5.81 -1.65
CA SER A 240 -9.68 -4.59 -1.76
C SER A 240 -10.67 -4.51 -0.59
N ASN A 241 -11.21 -3.32 -0.34
CA ASN A 241 -12.20 -3.09 0.71
C ASN A 241 -13.40 -4.06 0.55
N ASP A 242 -14.00 -4.13 -0.64
CA ASP A 242 -15.15 -4.98 -0.93
C ASP A 242 -14.84 -6.48 -0.81
N ASN A 243 -13.67 -6.91 -1.32
CA ASN A 243 -13.29 -8.33 -1.26
C ASN A 243 -13.06 -8.78 0.18
N VAL A 244 -12.49 -7.92 1.04
CA VAL A 244 -12.28 -8.23 2.45
C VAL A 244 -13.63 -8.28 3.18
N LYS A 245 -14.51 -7.30 2.95
CA LYS A 245 -15.88 -7.31 3.49
C LYS A 245 -16.63 -8.60 3.14
N ALA A 246 -16.56 -9.02 1.88
CA ALA A 246 -17.22 -10.23 1.40
C ALA A 246 -16.55 -11.51 1.91
N ALA A 247 -15.21 -11.61 1.88
CA ALA A 247 -14.50 -12.84 2.21
C ALA A 247 -14.56 -13.20 3.71
N PHE A 248 -14.68 -12.19 4.58
CA PHE A 248 -14.79 -12.36 6.04
C PHE A 248 -16.20 -12.09 6.56
N ASP A 249 -17.16 -11.87 5.66
CA ASP A 249 -18.56 -11.56 5.97
C ASP A 249 -18.72 -10.47 7.06
N LEU A 250 -17.94 -9.40 6.92
CA LEU A 250 -17.79 -8.38 7.98
C LEU A 250 -19.11 -7.68 8.31
N ASN A 251 -20.00 -7.51 7.32
CA ASN A 251 -21.29 -6.87 7.53
C ASN A 251 -22.19 -7.68 8.47
N ASN A 252 -22.27 -8.99 8.25
CA ASN A 252 -23.07 -9.88 9.10
C ASN A 252 -22.42 -10.05 10.46
N LEU A 253 -21.09 -10.23 10.51
CA LEU A 253 -20.35 -10.34 11.77
C LEU A 253 -20.54 -9.09 12.65
N PHE A 254 -20.49 -7.91 12.06
CA PHE A 254 -20.71 -6.65 12.76
C PHE A 254 -22.14 -6.49 13.26
N LYS A 255 -23.13 -6.91 12.46
CA LYS A 255 -24.53 -6.95 12.89
C LYS A 255 -24.72 -7.90 14.08
N GLU A 256 -24.18 -9.12 13.99
CA GLU A 256 -24.20 -10.12 15.07
C GLU A 256 -23.57 -9.55 16.36
N CYS A 257 -22.43 -8.86 16.23
CA CYS A 257 -21.72 -8.24 17.34
C CYS A 257 -22.50 -7.06 17.95
N LYS A 258 -23.25 -6.30 17.14
CA LYS A 258 -24.12 -5.21 17.63
C LYS A 258 -25.33 -5.75 18.38
N GLU A 259 -25.91 -6.85 17.91
CA GLU A 259 -27.07 -7.49 18.55
C GLU A 259 -26.68 -8.19 19.85
N ASN A 260 -25.43 -8.65 19.98
CA ASN A 260 -24.90 -9.32 21.17
C ASN A 260 -23.72 -8.57 21.81
N PRO A 261 -23.94 -7.38 22.40
CA PRO A 261 -22.88 -6.59 22.99
C PRO A 261 -22.30 -7.27 24.23
N ILE A 262 -20.97 -7.36 24.30
CA ILE A 262 -20.28 -7.76 25.53
C ILE A 262 -20.32 -6.57 26.50
N LYS A 263 -20.89 -6.76 27.70
CA LYS A 263 -20.78 -5.76 28.77
C LYS A 263 -19.30 -5.54 29.07
N ALA A 264 -18.86 -4.28 29.01
CA ALA A 264 -17.49 -3.92 29.38
C ALA A 264 -17.19 -4.48 30.78
N VAL A 265 -16.16 -5.32 30.88
CA VAL A 265 -15.64 -5.75 32.18
C VAL A 265 -15.12 -4.47 32.84
N LYS A 266 -15.81 -4.01 33.90
CA LYS A 266 -15.29 -2.94 34.76
C LYS A 266 -13.89 -3.36 35.18
N SER A 267 -12.87 -2.62 34.74
CA SER A 267 -11.51 -2.82 35.23
C SER A 267 -11.55 -2.73 36.76
N VAL A 268 -11.09 -3.79 37.41
CA VAL A 268 -10.89 -3.85 38.86
C VAL A 268 -9.75 -2.88 39.20
N ALA A 269 -10.07 -1.59 39.32
CA ALA A 269 -9.17 -0.54 39.78
C ALA A 269 -9.44 -0.15 41.26
N GLU A 270 -10.36 -0.84 41.93
CA GLU A 270 -10.63 -0.68 43.36
C GLU A 270 -10.46 -2.04 44.06
N LYS A 271 -9.23 -2.32 44.52
CA LYS A 271 -8.88 -3.21 45.66
C LYS A 271 -7.37 -3.44 45.73
N LYS A 272 -6.60 -2.37 45.95
CA LYS A 272 -5.28 -2.40 46.61
C LYS A 272 -5.05 -1.05 47.30
N LYS A 273 -5.91 -0.77 48.28
CA LYS A 273 -5.67 0.16 49.38
C LYS A 273 -6.45 -0.43 50.54
N ASP A 274 -5.81 -1.38 51.21
CA ASP A 274 -5.99 -1.74 52.61
C ASP A 274 -4.64 -2.34 53.05
#